data_AF-A0A4Q2XYN2-F1
#
_entry.id   AF-A0A4Q2XYN2-F1
#
_cell.length_a   1.000
_cell.length_b   1.000
_cell.length_c   1.000
_cell.angle_alpha   90.00
_cell.angle_beta   90.00
_cell.angle_gamma   90.00
#
_symmetry.space_group_name_H-M   'P 1'
#
loop_
_entity.id
_entity.type
_entity.pdbx_description
1 polymer ?
#
loop_
_entity_poly.entity_id
_entity_poly.type
_entity_poly.pdbx_seq_one_letter_code
_entity_poly.pdbx_strand_id
1 'polypeptide(L)' 'MEPAALNLVVLRSRDMEHAADFYNRLGLEFSRHRHGKGPEHFAAL' A
#
# COMPACT_ATOMS: atom_id res chain seq x y z
N MET A 1 15.19 1.71 25.94
CA MET A 1 14.53 0.82 24.97
C MET A 1 13.91 1.75 23.94
N GLU A 2 14.23 1.60 22.66
CA GLU A 2 13.58 2.37 21.59
C GLU A 2 12.10 1.99 21.52
N PRO A 3 11.18 2.94 21.29
CA PRO A 3 9.77 2.63 21.09
C PRO A 3 9.57 1.77 19.83
N ALA A 4 8.61 0.86 19.86
CA ALA A 4 8.26 0.07 18.69
C ALA A 4 7.74 0.98 17.56
N ALA A 5 8.28 0.80 16.36
CA ALA A 5 7.84 1.51 15.16
C ALA A 5 6.97 0.59 14.27
N LEU A 6 6.00 1.19 13.60
CA LEU A 6 5.18 0.50 12.61
C LEU A 6 5.91 0.53 11.26
N ASN A 7 6.45 -0.62 10.85
CA ASN A 7 7.26 -0.71 9.64
C ASN A 7 6.44 -0.93 8.36
N LEU A 8 5.31 -1.65 8.46
CA LEU A 8 4.50 -2.01 7.29
C LEU A 8 3.04 -2.23 7.68
N VAL A 9 2.13 -1.66 6.88
CA VAL A 9 0.70 -1.93 6.94
C VAL A 9 0.25 -2.50 5.60
N VAL A 10 -0.41 -3.65 5.61
CA VAL A 10 -1.00 -4.25 4.41
C VAL A 10 -2.51 -4.23 4.54
N LEU A 11 -3.16 -3.53 3.62
CA LEU A 11 -4.61 -3.44 3.55
C LEU A 11 -5.13 -4.33 2.42
N ARG A 12 -6.19 -5.09 2.69
CA ARG A 12 -6.96 -5.80 1.66
C ARG A 12 -8.20 -5.00 1.34
N SER A 13 -8.36 -4.63 0.08
CA SER A 13 -9.57 -3.98 -0.43
C SER A 13 -10.21 -4.86 -1.49
N ARG A 14 -11.54 -4.77 -1.62
CA ARG A 14 -12.27 -5.37 -2.76
C ARG A 14 -12.01 -4.60 -4.06
N ASP A 15 -11.73 -3.31 -3.93
CA ASP A 15 -11.36 -2.41 -5.02
C ASP A 15 -10.06 -1.70 -4.63
N MET A 16 -8.95 -2.16 -5.20
CA MET A 16 -7.62 -1.66 -4.89
C MET A 16 -7.33 -0.31 -5.54
N GLU A 17 -8.01 0.03 -6.64
CA GLU A 17 -7.84 1.33 -7.30
C GLU A 17 -8.50 2.43 -6.50
N HIS A 18 -9.74 2.19 -6.04
CA HIS A 18 -10.42 3.16 -5.18
C HIS A 18 -9.68 3.37 -3.85
N ALA A 19 -9.08 2.31 -3.28
CA ALA A 19 -8.24 2.45 -2.10
C ALA A 19 -7.00 3.31 -2.39
N ALA A 20 -6.29 3.06 -3.50
CA ALA A 20 -5.14 3.85 -3.90
C ALA A 20 -5.51 5.32 -4.12
N ASP A 21 -6.62 5.61 -4.81
CA ASP A 21 -7.11 6.99 -5.03
C ASP A 21 -7.46 7.70 -3.72
N PHE A 22 -8.09 6.99 -2.78
CA PHE A 22 -8.39 7.54 -1.46
C PHE A 22 -7.11 7.96 -0.73
N TYR A 23 -6.10 7.07 -0.68
CA TYR A 23 -4.85 7.35 0.02
C TYR A 23 -3.94 8.33 -0.75
N ASN A 24 -3.99 8.37 -2.08
CA ASN A 24 -3.35 9.41 -2.91
C ASN A 24 -3.85 10.81 -2.51
N ARG A 25 -5.14 10.97 -2.22
CA ARG A 25 -5.70 12.24 -1.71
C ARG A 25 -5.20 12.62 -0.32
N LEU A 26 -4.65 11.68 0.43
CA LEU A 26 -3.98 11.91 1.72
C LEU A 26 -2.47 12.16 1.58
N GLY A 27 -1.94 12.13 0.34
CA GLY A 27 -0.53 12.38 0.04
C GLY A 27 0.35 11.13 -0.04
N LEU A 28 -0.22 9.93 0.01
CA LEU A 28 0.52 8.68 -0.20
C LEU A 28 0.55 8.36 -1.69
N GLU A 29 1.73 8.31 -2.30
CA GLU A 29 1.86 8.00 -3.73
C GLU A 29 2.05 6.49 -3.95
N PHE A 30 1.09 5.87 -4.64
CA PHE A 30 1.13 4.43 -4.91
C PHE A 30 1.63 4.09 -6.32
N SER A 31 2.45 3.05 -6.41
CA SER A 31 2.88 2.42 -7.67
C SER A 31 2.38 0.98 -7.76
N ARG A 32 2.06 0.50 -8.97
CA ARG A 32 1.68 -0.90 -9.20
C ARG A 32 2.91 -1.81 -9.17
N HIS A 33 2.87 -2.80 -8.31
CA HIS A 33 3.96 -3.74 -8.08
C HIS A 33 3.46 -5.19 -8.25
N ARG A 34 4.35 -6.07 -8.70
CA ARG A 34 4.10 -7.52 -8.77
C ARG A 34 5.35 -8.26 -8.29
N HIS A 35 5.19 -9.06 -7.24
CA HIS A 35 6.28 -9.89 -6.72
C HIS A 35 6.31 -11.23 -7.47
N GLY A 36 7.23 -11.38 -8.42
CA GLY A 36 7.38 -12.61 -9.22
C GLY A 36 6.08 -12.98 -9.94
N LYS A 37 5.51 -14.15 -9.62
CA LYS A 37 4.23 -14.64 -10.16
C LYS A 37 3.03 -14.32 -9.25
N GLY A 38 3.23 -13.53 -8.20
CA GLY A 38 2.16 -13.11 -7.29
C GLY A 38 1.16 -12.14 -7.93
N PRO A 39 0.07 -11.80 -7.22
CA PRO A 39 -0.90 -10.82 -7.68
C PRO A 39 -0.28 -9.41 -7.75
N GLU A 40 -0.81 -8.59 -8.66
CA GLU A 40 -0.55 -7.15 -8.62
C GLU A 40 -1.15 -6.51 -7.37
N HIS A 41 -0.48 -5.48 -6.88
CA HIS A 41 -0.91 -4.66 -5.75
C HIS A 41 -0.32 -3.26 -5.89
N PHE A 42 -0.86 -2.33 -5.12
CA PHE A 42 -0.29 -0.99 -4.95
C PHE A 42 0.65 -0.96 -3.74
N ALA A 43 1.79 -0.29 -3.88
CA ALA A 43 2.74 -0.05 -2.81
C ALA A 43 3.15 1.43 -2.79
N ALA A 44 3.36 1.98 -1.58
CA ALA A 44 3.87 3.32 -1.32
C ALA A 44 5.09 3.21 -0.38
N LEU A 45 5.99 4.19 -0.44
CA LEU A 45 7.19 4.29 0.41
C LEU A 45 6.88 4.89 1.78
#